data_AF-A0A2W4EGI7-F1
#
_entry.id   AF-A0A2W4EGI7-F1
#
_cell.length_a   1.000
_cell.length_b   1.000
_cell.length_c   1.000
_cell.angle_alpha   90.00
_cell.angle_beta   90.00
_cell.angle_gamma   90.00
#
_symmetry.space_group_name_H-M   'P 1'
#
loop_
_entity.id
_entity.type
_entity.pdbx_description
1 polymer ?
#
loop_
_entity_poly.entity_id
_entity_poly.type
_entity_poly.pdbx_seq_one_letter_code
_entity_poly.pdbx_strand_id
1 'polypeptide(L)'
;MAGNVVSFHVPDPMMRKLDELSRAVKRDASALAKEALADYLLRQDIQSAAIDEAVLAADAGEFVSHEAMSRWLESWGTDDEIEPPKSDLFSAKR
;
A
#
# COMPACT_ATOMS: atom_id res chain seq x y z
N MET A 1 -17.39 24.28 -9.14
CA MET A 1 -16.06 23.69 -8.87
C MET A 1 -15.29 23.71 -10.17
N ALA A 2 -14.24 24.51 -10.27
CA ALA A 2 -13.43 24.57 -11.49
C ALA A 2 -12.67 23.25 -11.62
N GLY A 3 -12.87 22.52 -12.71
CA GLY A 3 -12.08 21.34 -13.03
C GLY A 3 -10.80 21.74 -13.74
N ASN A 4 -9.65 21.28 -13.25
CA ASN A 4 -8.38 21.48 -13.93
C ASN A 4 -8.22 20.41 -15.01
N VAL A 5 -7.85 20.82 -16.23
CA VAL A 5 -7.57 19.90 -17.33
C VAL A 5 -6.08 19.62 -17.36
N VAL A 6 -5.71 18.33 -17.31
CA VAL A 6 -4.34 17.87 -17.48
C VAL A 6 -4.25 17.14 -18.81
N SER A 7 -3.28 17.54 -19.65
CA SER A 7 -2.97 16.87 -20.92
C SER A 7 -1.64 16.15 -20.79
N PHE A 8 -1.60 14.89 -21.19
CA PHE A 8 -0.39 14.07 -21.18
C PHE A 8 -0.40 13.12 -22.38
N HIS A 9 0.79 12.72 -22.81
CA HIS A 9 0.95 11.78 -23.90
C HIS A 9 0.67 10.36 -23.41
N VAL A 10 -0.24 9.65 -24.08
CA VAL A 10 -0.54 8.25 -23.80
C VAL A 10 -0.08 7.41 -24.98
N PRO A 11 0.79 6.40 -24.77
CA PRO A 11 1.22 5.51 -25.85
C PRO A 11 0.05 4.78 -26.52
N ASP A 12 0.08 4.63 -27.84
CA ASP A 12 -0.97 3.95 -28.62
C ASP A 12 -1.39 2.57 -28.08
N PRO A 13 -0.48 1.70 -27.60
CA PRO A 13 -0.88 0.41 -27.04
C PRO A 13 -1.73 0.57 -25.76
N MET A 14 -1.48 1.61 -24.97
CA MET A 14 -2.20 1.90 -23.74
C MET A 14 -3.58 2.50 -24.04
N MET A 15 -3.66 3.43 -25.00
CA MET A 15 -4.96 3.97 -25.45
C MET A 15 -5.88 2.89 -25.99
N ARG A 16 -5.36 1.97 -26.81
CA ARG A 16 -6.14 0.83 -27.33
C ARG A 16 -6.72 -0.04 -26.22
N LYS A 17 -5.93 -0.36 -25.20
CA LYS A 17 -6.40 -1.12 -24.03
C LYS A 17 -7.48 -0.37 -23.25
N LEU A 18 -7.32 0.95 -23.08
CA LEU A 18 -8.31 1.78 -22.39
C LEU A 18 -9.64 1.81 -23.17
N ASP A 19 -9.58 1.93 -24.49
CA ASP A 19 -10.77 1.91 -25.36
C ASP A 19 -11.49 0.55 -25.34
N GLU A 20 -10.73 -0.55 -25.38
CA GLU A 20 -11.29 -1.90 -25.25
C GLU A 20 -12.00 -2.09 -23.91
N LEU A 21 -11.36 -1.66 -22.82
CA LEU A 21 -11.96 -1.71 -21.48
C LEU A 21 -13.22 -0.85 -21.39
N SER A 22 -13.14 0.39 -21.89
CA SER A 22 -14.26 1.34 -21.96
C SER A 22 -15.50 0.73 -22.62
N ARG A 23 -15.30 0.04 -23.76
CA ARG A 23 -16.38 -0.66 -24.47
C ARG A 23 -16.92 -1.86 -23.69
N ALA A 24 -16.04 -2.65 -23.09
CA ALA A 24 -16.42 -3.83 -22.31
C ALA A 24 -17.28 -3.46 -21.09
N VAL A 25 -16.91 -2.39 -20.38
CA VAL A 25 -17.64 -1.93 -19.18
C VAL A 25 -18.71 -0.88 -19.47
N LYS A 26 -18.86 -0.45 -20.73
CA LYS A 26 -19.80 0.60 -21.18
C LYS A 26 -19.66 1.92 -20.41
N ARG A 27 -18.42 2.35 -20.17
CA ARG A 27 -18.09 3.60 -19.47
C ARG A 27 -17.09 4.41 -20.28
N ASP A 28 -17.15 5.73 -20.19
CA ASP A 28 -16.22 6.60 -20.92
C ASP A 28 -14.76 6.37 -20.53
N ALA A 29 -13.87 6.35 -21.52
CA ALA A 29 -12.42 6.19 -21.31
C ALA A 29 -11.84 7.24 -20.36
N SER A 30 -12.34 8.49 -20.42
CA SER A 30 -11.94 9.56 -19.52
C SER A 30 -12.37 9.32 -18.06
N ALA A 31 -13.55 8.71 -17.86
CA ALA A 31 -14.03 8.35 -16.53
C ALA A 31 -13.18 7.22 -15.92
N LEU A 32 -12.81 6.22 -16.74
CA LEU A 32 -11.91 5.15 -16.32
C LEU A 32 -10.50 5.66 -16.02
N ALA A 33 -9.97 6.57 -16.84
CA ALA A 33 -8.68 7.20 -16.58
C ALA A 33 -8.68 8.00 -15.26
N LYS A 34 -9.76 8.72 -14.97
CA LYS A 34 -9.93 9.43 -13.70
C LYS A 34 -9.96 8.47 -12.51
N GLU A 35 -10.69 7.38 -12.62
CA GLU A 35 -10.76 6.34 -11.58
C GLU A 35 -9.39 5.72 -11.32
N ALA A 36 -8.69 5.31 -12.38
CA ALA A 36 -7.35 4.76 -12.28
C ALA A 36 -6.35 5.74 -11.63
N LEU A 37 -6.46 7.04 -11.94
CA LEU A 37 -5.65 8.08 -11.31
C LEU A 37 -5.96 8.23 -9.82
N ALA A 38 -7.24 8.23 -9.44
CA ALA A 38 -7.66 8.30 -8.04
C ALA A 38 -7.13 7.10 -7.24
N ASP A 39 -7.24 5.89 -7.80
CA ASP A 39 -6.72 4.66 -7.18
C ASP A 39 -5.19 4.65 -7.07
N TYR A 40 -4.50 5.24 -8.05
CA TYR A 40 -3.05 5.38 -7.97
C TYR A 40 -2.64 6.33 -6.83
N LEU A 41 -3.27 7.51 -6.74
CA LEU A 41 -2.99 8.48 -5.69
C LEU A 41 -3.28 7.91 -4.30
N LEU A 42 -4.42 7.24 -4.12
CA LEU A 42 -4.76 6.60 -2.85
C LEU A 42 -3.71 5.56 -2.43
N ARG A 43 -3.26 4.72 -3.36
CA ARG A 43 -2.21 3.72 -3.07
C ARG A 43 -0.88 4.39 -2.69
N GLN A 44 -0.53 5.48 -3.36
CA GLN A 44 0.67 6.24 -3.05
C GLN A 44 0.60 6.88 -1.67
N ASP A 45 -0.55 7.45 -1.31
CA ASP A 45 -0.76 8.07 0.00
C ASP A 45 -0.67 7.03 1.13
N ILE A 46 -1.33 5.87 0.97
CA ILE A 46 -1.25 4.76 1.93
C ILE A 46 0.18 4.26 2.07
N GLN A 47 0.90 4.07 0.96
CA GLN A 47 2.29 3.62 0.99
C GLN A 47 3.19 4.62 1.70
N SER A 48 3.06 5.91 1.39
CA SER A 48 3.86 6.96 2.03
C SER A 48 3.57 7.02 3.53
N ALA A 49 2.30 7.02 3.93
CA ALA A 49 1.91 7.05 5.34
C ALA A 49 2.44 5.83 6.11
N ALA A 50 2.37 4.63 5.52
CA ALA A 50 2.92 3.42 6.14
C ALA A 50 4.45 3.46 6.30
N ILE A 51 5.16 4.06 5.35
CA ILE A 51 6.61 4.28 5.45
C ILE A 51 6.92 5.28 6.57
N ASP A 52 6.21 6.40 6.62
CA ASP A 52 6.41 7.42 7.65
C ASP A 52 6.14 6.86 9.06
N GLU A 53 5.08 6.07 9.22
CA GLU A 53 4.76 5.36 10.47
C GLU A 53 5.87 4.37 10.86
N ALA A 54 6.36 3.57 9.89
CA ALA A 54 7.44 2.62 10.14
C ALA A 54 8.75 3.32 10.56
N VAL A 55 9.07 4.48 9.97
CA VAL A 55 10.21 5.30 10.37
C VAL A 55 10.04 5.82 11.81
N LEU A 56 8.88 6.35 12.16
CA LEU A 56 8.59 6.82 13.52
C LEU A 56 8.68 5.68 14.55
N ALA A 57 8.17 4.50 14.23
CA ALA A 57 8.25 3.32 15.10
C ALA A 57 9.72 2.86 15.26
N ALA A 58 10.51 2.87 14.19
CA ALA A 58 11.93 2.55 14.26
C ALA A 58 12.71 3.57 15.10
N ASP A 59 12.39 4.86 14.99
CA ASP A 59 12.97 5.94 15.79
C ASP A 59 12.58 5.87 17.28
N ALA A 60 11.42 5.27 17.61
CA ALA A 60 11.03 4.99 18.99
C ALA A 60 11.95 3.92 19.63
N GLY A 61 12.56 3.06 18.81
CA GLY A 61 13.55 2.08 19.25
C GLY A 61 12.95 0.84 19.91
N GLU A 62 11.65 0.58 19.72
CA GLU A 62 10.93 -0.58 20.27
C GLU A 62 10.83 -1.67 19.20
N PHE A 63 11.53 -2.79 19.40
CA PHE A 63 11.59 -3.90 18.44
C PHE A 63 11.22 -5.23 19.09
N VAL A 64 10.78 -6.18 18.27
CA VAL A 64 10.58 -7.58 18.66
C VAL A 64 11.81 -8.39 18.25
N SER A 65 12.31 -9.24 19.14
CA SER A 65 13.42 -10.14 18.88
C SER A 65 13.05 -11.19 17.84
N HIS A 66 14.05 -11.62 17.08
CA HIS A 66 13.86 -12.69 16.11
C HIS A 66 13.31 -13.96 16.77
N GLU A 67 13.76 -14.30 17.98
CA GLU A 67 13.31 -15.50 18.69
C GLU A 67 11.83 -15.43 19.06
N ALA A 68 11.36 -14.30 19.59
CA ALA A 68 9.94 -14.11 19.93
C ALA A 68 9.06 -14.14 18.67
N MET A 69 9.51 -13.53 17.57
CA MET A 69 8.83 -13.55 16.28
C MET A 69 8.75 -14.97 15.68
N SER A 70 9.86 -15.72 15.69
CA SER A 70 9.91 -17.09 15.17
C SER A 70 8.98 -18.02 15.94
N ARG A 71 8.99 -17.95 17.29
CA ARG A 71 8.08 -18.74 18.12
C ARG A 71 6.61 -18.49 17.79
N TRP A 72 6.24 -17.24 17.51
CA TRP A 72 4.88 -16.90 17.12
C TRP A 72 4.52 -17.43 15.72
N LEU A 73 5.40 -17.23 14.72
CA LEU A 73 5.18 -17.72 13.36
C LEU A 73 5.09 -19.25 13.29
N GLU A 74 5.87 -19.96 14.10
CA GLU A 74 5.83 -21.42 14.19
C GLU A 74 4.52 -21.95 14.81
N SER A 75 3.83 -21.13 15.61
CA SER A 75 2.55 -21.51 16.22
C SER A 75 1.35 -21.40 15.26
N TRP A 76 1.50 -20.68 14.15
CA TRP A 76 0.40 -20.42 13.22
C TRP A 76 -0.14 -21.70 12.59
N GLY A 77 -1.47 -21.84 12.61
CA GLY A 77 -2.14 -23.00 12.03
C GLY A 77 -1.96 -24.29 12.84
N THR A 78 -1.49 -24.19 14.09
CA THR A 78 -1.48 -25.26 15.08
C THR A 78 -2.62 -25.07 16.08
N ASP A 79 -2.94 -26.11 16.86
CA ASP A 79 -3.95 -26.02 17.93
C ASP A 79 -3.50 -25.12 19.10
N ASP A 80 -2.21 -24.79 19.17
CA ASP A 80 -1.57 -23.98 20.21
C ASP A 80 -1.07 -22.62 19.66
N GLU A 81 -1.80 -22.01 18.74
CA GLU A 81 -1.45 -20.68 18.21
C GLU A 81 -1.37 -19.63 19.33
N ILE A 82 -0.22 -18.95 19.44
CA ILE A 82 0.05 -17.97 20.51
C ILE A 82 -0.24 -16.54 20.04
N GLU A 83 -0.47 -15.63 21.00
CA GLU A 83 -0.65 -14.21 20.70
C GLU A 83 0.60 -13.58 20.06
N PRO A 84 0.43 -12.56 19.19
CA PRO A 84 1.55 -11.83 18.62
C PRO A 84 2.50 -11.27 19.70
N PRO A 85 3.82 -11.42 19.53
CA PRO A 85 4.80 -11.01 20.52
C PRO A 85 4.82 -9.49 20.66
N LYS A 86 5.03 -9.02 21.89
CA LYS A 86 5.28 -7.60 22.20
C LYS A 86 6.76 -7.27 22.05
N SER A 87 7.09 -5.98 21.94
CA SER A 87 8.47 -5.50 21.90
C SER A 87 9.25 -5.92 23.15
N ASP A 88 10.37 -6.61 22.95
CA ASP A 88 11.29 -7.09 23.99
C ASP A 88 12.72 -6.56 23.79
N LEU A 89 12.98 -5.86 22.67
CA LEU A 89 14.22 -5.16 22.39
C LEU A 89 13.98 -3.64 22.41
N PHE A 90 14.79 -2.92 23.19
CA PHE A 90 14.72 -1.47 23.33
C PHE A 90 16.08 -0.87 23.01
N SER A 91 16.17 -0.10 21.92
CA SER A 91 17.39 0.61 21.53
C SER A 91 17.41 2.00 22.14
N ALA A 92 18.45 2.32 22.91
CA ALA A 92 18.66 3.69 23.37
C ALA A 92 19.04 4.55 22.16
N LYS A 93 18.23 5.57 21.86
CA LYS A 93 18.52 6.59 20.84
C LYS A 93 19.99 7.01 20.88
N ARG A 94 20.68 6.97 19.74
CA ARG A 94 21.97 7.67 19.54
C ARG A 94 21.72 9.09 19.07
#